data_AF-A0A2D4ZT78-F1
#
_entry.id   AF-A0A2D4ZT78-F1
#
_cell.length_a   1.000
_cell.length_b   1.000
_cell.length_c   1.000
_cell.angle_alpha   90.00
_cell.angle_beta   90.00
_cell.angle_gamma   90.00
#
_symmetry.space_group_name_H-M   'P 1'
#
loop_
_entity.id
_entity.type
_entity.pdbx_description
1 polymer ?
#
loop_
_entity_poly.entity_id
_entity_poly.type
_entity_poly.pdbx_seq_one_letter_code
_entity_poly.pdbx_strand_id
1 'polypeptide(L)'
;METQLKYVLVRRRKSEMVEFISNHPEAFDQAIKLALENEENLSWRATWLVAGIMNKNDPRVKPFIQRIINVLPDREDGHQRELLKILLKMELDEDFESLLFDISVTLWEQVRKQSSVRYYAFQGMMKVVEKYPELKNEIISLTQPHFVNALSPGVRKSVYRNINELKSQNEIS
;
A
#
# COMPACT_ATOMS: atom_id res chain seq x y z
N MET A 1 -22.53 -3.32 16.64
CA MET A 1 -21.06 -3.33 16.43
C MET A 1 -20.63 -2.26 15.42
N GLU A 2 -21.19 -2.24 14.21
CA GLU A 2 -20.78 -1.26 13.17
C GLU A 2 -20.86 0.21 13.63
N THR A 3 -21.97 0.61 14.26
CA THR A 3 -22.14 1.97 14.80
C THR A 3 -21.08 2.35 15.84
N GLN A 4 -20.65 1.41 16.67
CA GLN A 4 -19.60 1.64 17.68
C GLN A 4 -18.22 1.76 17.02
N LEU A 5 -17.92 0.90 16.05
CA LEU A 5 -16.67 0.99 15.29
C LEU A 5 -16.57 2.31 14.52
N LYS A 6 -17.65 2.75 13.85
CA LYS A 6 -17.67 4.07 13.17
C LYS A 6 -17.39 5.21 14.15
N TYR A 7 -18.01 5.20 15.34
CA TYR A 7 -17.75 6.19 16.37
C TYR A 7 -16.27 6.20 16.83
N VAL A 8 -15.71 5.01 17.09
CA VAL A 8 -14.31 4.83 17.48
C VAL A 8 -13.37 5.35 16.39
N LEU A 9 -13.61 4.95 15.14
CA LEU A 9 -12.83 5.39 13.99
C LEU A 9 -12.84 6.91 13.85
N VAL A 10 -13.95 7.61 14.07
CA VAL A 10 -13.98 9.07 13.88
C VAL A 10 -13.38 9.83 15.06
N ARG A 11 -13.62 9.37 16.30
CA ARG A 11 -13.39 10.19 17.51
C ARG A 11 -12.14 9.81 18.30
N ARG A 12 -11.54 8.64 18.07
CA ARG A 12 -10.50 8.08 18.95
C ARG A 12 -9.10 8.11 18.34
N ARG A 13 -8.08 8.18 19.19
CA ARG A 13 -6.68 8.09 18.77
C ARG A 13 -6.32 6.65 18.40
N LYS A 14 -5.19 6.46 17.73
CA LYS A 14 -4.76 5.12 17.27
C LYS A 14 -4.73 4.09 18.38
N SER A 15 -4.14 4.41 19.52
CA SER A 15 -4.02 3.48 20.65
C SER A 15 -5.40 2.97 21.12
N GLU A 16 -6.38 3.87 21.24
CA GLU A 16 -7.75 3.54 21.61
C GLU A 16 -8.46 2.70 20.53
N MET A 17 -8.19 2.97 19.25
CA MET A 17 -8.74 2.16 18.14
C MET A 17 -8.15 0.74 18.13
N VAL A 18 -6.86 0.60 18.39
CA VAL A 18 -6.17 -0.70 18.47
C VAL A 18 -6.69 -1.48 19.67
N GLU A 19 -6.80 -0.84 20.84
CA GLU A 19 -7.36 -1.43 22.04
C GLU A 19 -8.81 -1.92 21.82
N PHE A 20 -9.63 -1.11 21.14
CA PHE A 20 -10.98 -1.51 20.79
C PHE A 20 -11.02 -2.79 19.94
N ILE A 21 -10.21 -2.89 18.88
CA ILE A 21 -10.18 -4.10 18.05
C ILE A 21 -9.61 -5.30 18.82
N SER A 22 -8.62 -5.11 19.68
CA SER A 22 -8.10 -6.18 20.53
C SER A 22 -9.17 -6.77 21.45
N ASN A 23 -10.07 -5.93 21.97
CA ASN A 23 -11.19 -6.34 22.81
C ASN A 23 -12.42 -6.84 22.00
N HIS A 24 -12.46 -6.55 20.70
CA HIS A 24 -13.53 -6.92 19.77
C HIS A 24 -12.97 -7.47 18.46
N PRO A 25 -12.43 -8.71 18.44
CA PRO A 25 -11.82 -9.28 17.23
C PRO A 25 -12.75 -9.30 16.01
N GLU A 26 -14.06 -9.43 16.22
CA GLU A 26 -15.11 -9.35 15.20
C GLU A 26 -15.21 -7.97 14.52
N ALA A 27 -14.70 -6.92 15.16
CA ALA A 27 -14.65 -5.58 14.59
C ALA A 27 -13.62 -5.47 13.46
N PHE A 28 -12.66 -6.39 13.36
CA PHE A 28 -11.66 -6.40 12.29
C PHE A 28 -12.31 -6.58 10.91
N ASP A 29 -13.23 -7.55 10.78
CA ASP A 29 -13.93 -7.81 9.52
C ASP A 29 -14.79 -6.61 9.09
N GLN A 30 -15.37 -5.91 10.07
CA GLN A 30 -16.11 -4.67 9.81
C GLN A 30 -15.18 -3.54 9.40
N ALA A 31 -14.00 -3.43 10.02
CA ALA A 31 -13.00 -2.43 9.64
C ALA A 31 -12.52 -2.64 8.20
N ILE A 32 -12.32 -3.88 7.75
CA ILE A 32 -11.98 -4.16 6.35
C ILE A 32 -13.14 -3.79 5.42
N LYS A 33 -14.38 -4.15 5.75
CA LYS A 33 -15.53 -3.77 4.91
C LYS A 33 -15.61 -2.24 4.76
N LEU A 34 -15.50 -1.49 5.86
CA LEU A 34 -15.49 -0.03 5.86
C LEU A 34 -14.30 0.56 5.09
N ALA A 35 -13.12 -0.06 5.18
CA ALA A 35 -11.93 0.32 4.42
C ALA A 35 -12.17 0.26 2.91
N LEU A 36 -12.98 -0.68 2.43
CA LEU A 36 -13.26 -0.88 1.01
C LEU A 36 -14.39 -0.03 0.46
N GLU A 37 -15.16 0.61 1.35
CA GLU A 37 -16.13 1.63 0.97
C GLU A 37 -15.45 2.94 0.56
N ASN A 38 -16.24 3.93 0.15
CA ASN A 38 -15.79 5.29 -0.14
C ASN A 38 -16.47 6.31 0.80
N GLU A 39 -16.59 5.97 2.08
CA GLU A 39 -17.17 6.87 3.07
C GLU A 39 -16.13 7.91 3.49
N GLU A 40 -16.45 9.19 3.22
CA GLU A 40 -15.57 10.32 3.51
C GLU A 40 -15.15 10.33 4.98
N ASN A 41 -13.87 10.61 5.25
CA ASN A 41 -13.28 10.67 6.58
C ASN A 41 -13.34 9.37 7.42
N LEU A 42 -13.89 8.29 6.87
CA LEU A 42 -14.05 7.00 7.55
C LEU A 42 -13.23 5.89 6.89
N SER A 43 -13.42 5.67 5.59
CA SER A 43 -12.80 4.53 4.89
C SER A 43 -11.28 4.58 4.96
N TRP A 44 -10.66 5.76 4.74
CA TRP A 44 -9.21 5.91 4.86
C TRP A 44 -8.68 5.57 6.27
N ARG A 45 -9.46 5.87 7.30
CA ARG A 45 -9.08 5.68 8.70
C ARG A 45 -9.26 4.23 9.13
N ALA A 46 -10.29 3.56 8.60
CA ALA A 46 -10.45 2.12 8.69
C ALA A 46 -9.27 1.39 8.02
N THR A 47 -8.91 1.80 6.79
CA THR A 47 -7.75 1.24 6.07
C THR A 47 -6.45 1.44 6.84
N TRP A 48 -6.22 2.64 7.40
CA TRP A 48 -5.05 2.91 8.24
C TRP A 48 -4.98 2.02 9.48
N LEU A 49 -6.12 1.77 10.13
CA LEU A 49 -6.22 0.90 11.29
C LEU A 49 -5.89 -0.55 10.90
N VAL A 50 -6.54 -1.07 9.84
CA VAL A 50 -6.29 -2.42 9.30
C VAL A 50 -4.81 -2.59 8.95
N ALA A 51 -4.25 -1.68 8.15
CA ALA A 51 -2.83 -1.71 7.77
C ALA A 51 -1.89 -1.69 8.98
N GLY A 52 -2.30 -1.03 10.07
CA GLY A 52 -1.53 -0.90 11.30
C GLY A 52 -1.53 -2.13 12.21
N ILE A 53 -2.57 -2.97 12.16
CA ILE A 53 -2.74 -4.09 13.10
C ILE A 53 -2.75 -5.47 12.44
N MET A 54 -2.88 -5.54 11.11
CA MET A 54 -2.78 -6.80 10.40
C MET A 54 -1.37 -7.39 10.54
N ASN A 55 -1.31 -8.72 10.60
CA ASN A 55 -0.07 -9.47 10.51
C ASN A 55 0.43 -9.53 9.06
N LYS A 56 1.67 -9.98 8.86
CA LYS A 56 2.14 -10.38 7.51
C LYS A 56 1.30 -11.58 7.06
N ASN A 57 0.85 -11.55 5.80
CA ASN A 57 -0.01 -12.57 5.20
C ASN A 57 -1.25 -12.90 6.04
N ASP A 58 -1.95 -11.86 6.52
CA ASP A 58 -3.08 -12.03 7.43
C ASP A 58 -4.27 -12.76 6.76
N PRO A 59 -4.68 -13.95 7.25
CA PRO A 59 -5.74 -14.73 6.63
C PRO A 59 -7.09 -14.01 6.63
N ARG A 60 -7.30 -13.04 7.52
CA ARG A 60 -8.52 -12.22 7.56
C ARG A 60 -8.59 -11.21 6.41
N VAL A 61 -7.44 -10.81 5.86
CA VAL A 61 -7.36 -9.87 4.72
C VAL A 61 -7.44 -10.61 3.38
N LYS A 62 -6.95 -11.86 3.32
CA LYS A 62 -6.86 -12.66 2.08
C LYS A 62 -8.14 -12.67 1.23
N PRO A 63 -9.36 -12.84 1.79
CA PRO A 63 -10.60 -12.82 1.01
C PRO A 63 -10.92 -11.48 0.31
N PHE A 64 -10.24 -10.41 0.70
CA PHE A 64 -10.50 -9.05 0.23
C PHE A 64 -9.47 -8.51 -0.76
N ILE A 65 -8.41 -9.27 -1.08
CA ILE A 65 -7.30 -8.83 -1.95
C ILE A 65 -7.82 -8.29 -3.29
N GLN A 66 -8.67 -9.05 -3.98
CA GLN A 66 -9.26 -8.60 -5.25
C GLN A 66 -9.99 -7.25 -5.10
N ARG A 67 -10.78 -7.10 -4.04
CA ARG A 67 -11.55 -5.86 -3.81
C ARG A 67 -10.62 -4.70 -3.46
N ILE A 68 -9.55 -4.94 -2.69
CA ILE A 68 -8.51 -3.94 -2.40
C ILE A 68 -7.89 -3.44 -3.70
N ILE A 69 -7.46 -4.36 -4.58
CA ILE A 69 -6.88 -4.03 -5.88
C ILE A 69 -7.86 -3.20 -6.73
N ASN A 70 -9.11 -3.62 -6.81
CA ASN A 70 -10.11 -2.95 -7.65
C ASN A 70 -10.42 -1.52 -7.20
N VAL A 71 -10.49 -1.27 -5.89
CA VAL A 71 -10.85 0.08 -5.39
C VAL A 71 -9.66 1.03 -5.33
N LEU A 72 -8.43 0.50 -5.23
CA LEU A 72 -7.22 1.30 -4.99
C LEU A 72 -7.04 2.46 -5.98
N PRO A 73 -7.17 2.28 -7.31
CA PRO A 73 -6.97 3.38 -8.27
C PRO A 73 -7.89 4.58 -8.04
N ASP A 74 -9.11 4.35 -7.54
CA ASP A 74 -10.16 5.35 -7.39
C ASP A 74 -10.16 6.07 -6.04
N ARG A 75 -9.14 5.82 -5.19
CA ARG A 75 -9.04 6.45 -3.86
C ARG A 75 -8.12 7.65 -3.83
N GLU A 76 -8.38 8.53 -2.88
CA GLU A 76 -7.50 9.65 -2.54
C GLU A 76 -6.14 9.17 -2.01
N ASP A 77 -5.11 10.01 -2.16
CA ASP A 77 -3.71 9.70 -1.85
C ASP A 77 -3.50 9.00 -0.50
N GLY A 78 -4.09 9.57 0.57
CA GLY A 78 -3.96 9.00 1.91
C GLY A 78 -4.50 7.58 2.01
N HIS A 79 -5.61 7.30 1.32
CA HIS A 79 -6.26 6.00 1.33
C HIS A 79 -5.49 5.00 0.43
N GLN A 80 -5.08 5.39 -0.77
CA GLN A 80 -4.24 4.56 -1.65
C GLN A 80 -2.96 4.09 -0.96
N ARG A 81 -2.29 5.00 -0.25
CA ARG A 81 -1.09 4.67 0.52
C ARG A 81 -1.33 3.53 1.51
N GLU A 82 -2.44 3.56 2.24
CA GLU A 82 -2.75 2.52 3.22
C GLU A 82 -3.18 1.21 2.55
N LEU A 83 -3.91 1.26 1.43
CA LEU A 83 -4.23 0.07 0.62
C LEU A 83 -2.95 -0.61 0.09
N LEU A 84 -1.99 0.17 -0.43
CA LEU A 84 -0.69 -0.35 -0.87
C LEU A 84 0.07 -1.03 0.27
N LYS A 85 0.07 -0.45 1.48
CA LYS A 85 0.70 -1.10 2.65
C LYS A 85 0.06 -2.44 2.99
N ILE A 86 -1.26 -2.56 2.84
CA ILE A 86 -1.96 -3.82 3.05
C ILE A 86 -1.47 -4.85 2.02
N LEU A 87 -1.51 -4.53 0.72
CA LEU A 87 -1.07 -5.42 -0.35
C LEU A 87 0.40 -5.86 -0.20
N LEU A 88 1.28 -4.93 0.17
CA LEU A 88 2.70 -5.23 0.40
C LEU A 88 2.94 -6.26 1.52
N LYS A 89 2.05 -6.31 2.52
CA LYS A 89 2.11 -7.29 3.61
C LYS A 89 1.52 -8.65 3.25
N MET A 90 0.76 -8.76 2.16
CA MET A 90 0.14 -10.00 1.72
C MET A 90 1.06 -10.81 0.81
N GLU A 91 0.88 -12.13 0.81
CA GLU A 91 1.34 -12.99 -0.28
C GLU A 91 0.27 -12.95 -1.37
N LEU A 92 0.70 -12.65 -2.58
CA LEU A 92 -0.15 -12.49 -3.76
C LEU A 92 0.19 -13.62 -4.74
N ASP A 93 -0.80 -14.07 -5.49
CA ASP A 93 -0.55 -14.91 -6.67
C ASP A 93 -0.12 -14.04 -7.86
N GLU A 94 0.28 -14.68 -8.94
CA GLU A 94 0.81 -14.02 -10.14
C GLU A 94 -0.18 -13.02 -10.75
N ASP A 95 -1.47 -13.36 -10.77
CA ASP A 95 -2.53 -12.47 -11.28
C ASP A 95 -2.61 -11.17 -10.45
N PHE A 96 -2.60 -11.29 -9.11
CA PHE A 96 -2.62 -10.11 -8.23
C PHE A 96 -1.29 -9.35 -8.20
N GLU A 97 -0.16 -10.03 -8.42
CA GLU A 97 1.16 -9.39 -8.55
C GLU A 97 1.22 -8.52 -9.81
N SER A 98 0.76 -9.04 -10.95
CA SER A 98 0.68 -8.29 -12.21
C SER A 98 -0.20 -7.05 -12.05
N LEU A 99 -1.40 -7.18 -11.46
CA LEU A 99 -2.29 -6.05 -11.21
C LEU A 99 -1.67 -5.02 -10.25
N LEU A 100 -1.01 -5.47 -9.18
CA LEU A 100 -0.31 -4.58 -8.25
C LEU A 100 0.81 -3.81 -8.97
N PHE A 101 1.55 -4.48 -9.86
CA PHE A 101 2.62 -3.86 -10.64
C PHE A 101 2.08 -2.73 -11.51
N ASP A 102 1.07 -2.99 -12.33
CA ASP A 102 0.48 -2.01 -13.27
C ASP A 102 -0.08 -0.78 -12.54
N ILE A 103 -0.80 -1.02 -11.44
CA ILE A 103 -1.31 0.05 -10.58
C ILE A 103 -0.14 0.85 -9.99
N SER A 104 0.92 0.17 -9.56
CA SER A 104 2.07 0.81 -8.96
C SER A 104 2.85 1.68 -9.96
N VAL A 105 3.03 1.21 -11.20
CA VAL A 105 3.61 2.01 -12.29
C VAL A 105 2.76 3.26 -12.53
N THR A 106 1.44 3.09 -12.70
CA THR A 106 0.49 4.19 -12.93
C THR A 106 0.58 5.26 -11.83
N LEU A 107 0.61 4.85 -10.56
CA LEU A 107 0.72 5.78 -9.43
C LEU A 107 2.11 6.44 -9.32
N TRP A 108 3.15 5.69 -9.68
CA TRP A 108 4.53 6.18 -9.65
C TRP A 108 4.80 7.26 -10.70
N GLU A 109 4.27 7.10 -11.90
CA GLU A 109 4.43 8.03 -13.02
C GLU A 109 3.76 9.39 -12.80
N GLN A 110 2.73 9.43 -11.94
CA GLN A 110 2.05 10.66 -11.55
C GLN A 110 2.94 11.53 -10.64
N VAL A 111 3.89 12.27 -11.22
CA VAL A 111 4.91 13.03 -10.46
C VAL A 111 4.38 14.07 -9.48
N ARG A 112 3.13 14.53 -9.67
CA ARG A 112 2.44 15.49 -8.77
C ARG A 112 1.78 14.83 -7.56
N LYS A 113 1.68 13.50 -7.53
CA LYS A 113 1.07 12.73 -6.44
C LYS A 113 1.93 12.82 -5.18
N GLN A 114 1.31 12.69 -4.00
CA GLN A 114 2.06 12.75 -2.74
C GLN A 114 3.23 11.76 -2.74
N SER A 115 4.41 12.22 -2.33
CA SER A 115 5.62 11.38 -2.33
C SER A 115 5.46 10.10 -1.52
N SER A 116 4.60 10.10 -0.50
CA SER A 116 4.31 8.90 0.29
C SER A 116 3.54 7.83 -0.51
N VAL A 117 2.58 8.21 -1.36
CA VAL A 117 1.88 7.27 -2.26
C VAL A 117 2.87 6.69 -3.26
N ARG A 118 3.64 7.56 -3.91
CA ARG A 118 4.66 7.16 -4.88
C ARG A 118 5.70 6.24 -4.28
N TYR A 119 6.11 6.47 -3.02
CA TYR A 119 7.01 5.56 -2.31
C TYR A 119 6.45 4.15 -2.20
N TYR A 120 5.20 4.01 -1.72
CA TYR A 120 4.60 2.68 -1.56
C TYR A 120 4.26 2.02 -2.90
N ALA A 121 3.96 2.79 -3.93
CA ALA A 121 3.85 2.29 -5.30
C ALA A 121 5.20 1.73 -5.79
N PHE A 122 6.30 2.48 -5.58
CA PHE A 122 7.64 1.98 -5.87
C PHE A 122 7.98 0.69 -5.11
N GLN A 123 7.61 0.58 -3.84
CA GLN A 123 7.76 -0.68 -3.10
C GLN A 123 6.90 -1.81 -3.69
N GLY A 124 5.72 -1.51 -4.24
CA GLY A 124 4.87 -2.45 -4.97
C GLY A 124 5.59 -3.02 -6.19
N MET A 125 6.18 -2.15 -7.01
CA MET A 125 7.00 -2.56 -8.15
C MET A 125 8.19 -3.42 -7.71
N MET A 126 8.93 -3.00 -6.67
CA MET A 126 10.09 -3.74 -6.16
C MET A 126 9.72 -5.14 -5.66
N LYS A 127 8.58 -5.29 -4.96
CA LYS A 127 8.09 -6.59 -4.47
C LYS A 127 7.88 -7.59 -5.61
N VAL A 128 7.41 -7.12 -6.77
CA VAL A 128 7.22 -7.97 -7.96
C VAL A 128 8.57 -8.29 -8.60
N VAL A 129 9.46 -7.30 -8.74
CA VAL A 129 10.81 -7.48 -9.32
C VAL A 129 11.69 -8.44 -8.51
N GLU A 130 11.49 -8.54 -7.19
CA GLU A 130 12.15 -9.56 -6.36
C GLU A 130 11.84 -10.99 -6.83
N LYS A 131 10.63 -11.22 -7.36
CA LYS A 131 10.18 -12.51 -7.88
C LYS A 131 10.41 -12.68 -9.38
N TYR A 132 10.38 -11.57 -10.13
CA TYR A 132 10.54 -11.50 -11.59
C TYR A 132 11.71 -10.59 -11.98
N PRO A 133 12.97 -11.07 -11.88
CA PRO A 133 14.17 -10.26 -12.12
C PRO A 133 14.29 -9.65 -13.52
N GLU A 134 13.61 -10.21 -14.52
CA GLU A 134 13.53 -9.68 -15.89
C GLU A 134 12.97 -8.26 -15.94
N LEU A 135 12.16 -7.86 -14.96
CA LEU A 135 11.59 -6.52 -14.84
C LEU A 135 12.57 -5.47 -14.31
N LYS A 136 13.81 -5.86 -13.91
CA LYS A 136 14.82 -4.92 -13.38
C LYS A 136 15.09 -3.74 -14.29
N ASN A 137 15.20 -3.98 -15.60
CA ASN A 137 15.48 -2.93 -16.58
C ASN A 137 14.33 -1.92 -16.69
N GLU A 138 13.08 -2.38 -16.53
CA GLU A 138 11.91 -1.52 -16.49
C GLU A 138 11.96 -0.58 -15.27
N ILE A 139 12.30 -1.09 -14.09
CA ILE A 139 12.47 -0.27 -12.88
C ILE A 139 13.58 0.77 -13.05
N ILE A 140 14.70 0.42 -13.69
CA ILE A 140 15.78 1.37 -13.97
C ILE A 140 15.28 2.49 -14.90
N SER A 141 14.45 2.18 -15.89
CA SER A 141 13.80 3.18 -16.75
C SER A 141 12.80 4.05 -15.99
N LEU A 142 11.99 3.45 -15.11
CA LEU A 142 11.02 4.16 -14.28
C LEU A 142 11.67 4.97 -13.15
N THR A 143 12.98 4.87 -12.93
CA THR A 143 13.67 5.59 -11.86
C THR A 143 14.62 6.68 -12.34
N GLN A 144 14.41 7.13 -13.58
CA GLN A 144 15.11 8.28 -14.15
C GLN A 144 14.88 9.58 -13.34
N PRO A 145 15.77 10.58 -13.46
CA PRO A 145 15.74 11.78 -12.61
C PRO A 145 14.39 12.51 -12.60
N HIS A 146 13.65 12.55 -13.71
CA HIS A 146 12.37 13.25 -13.77
C HIS A 146 11.31 12.65 -12.83
N PHE A 147 11.31 11.33 -12.60
CA PHE A 147 10.43 10.70 -11.63
C PHE A 147 10.88 10.94 -10.19
N VAL A 148 12.17 10.76 -9.93
CA VAL A 148 12.74 10.72 -8.57
C VAL A 148 12.92 12.14 -7.99
N ASN A 149 13.22 13.13 -8.82
CA ASN A 149 13.42 14.52 -8.37
C ASN A 149 12.13 15.22 -7.91
N ALA A 150 10.96 14.70 -8.28
CA ALA A 150 9.67 15.19 -7.77
C ALA A 150 9.34 14.68 -6.36
N LEU A 151 10.14 13.76 -5.79
CA LEU A 151 9.94 13.24 -4.45
C LEU A 151 10.49 14.18 -3.37
N SER A 152 9.87 14.14 -2.19
CA SER A 152 10.41 14.77 -0.99
C SER A 152 11.82 14.24 -0.66
N PRO A 153 12.70 15.03 -0.02
CA PRO A 153 14.09 14.65 0.21
C PRO A 153 14.26 13.28 0.91
N GLY A 154 13.44 13.01 1.93
CA GLY A 154 13.50 11.75 2.67
C GLY A 154 13.09 10.54 1.83
N VAL A 155 12.00 10.66 1.07
CA VAL A 155 11.53 9.58 0.18
C VAL A 155 12.55 9.35 -0.94
N ARG A 156 13.06 10.42 -1.54
CA ARG A 156 14.07 10.37 -2.59
C ARG A 156 15.31 9.59 -2.17
N LYS A 157 15.82 9.88 -0.96
CA LYS A 157 16.98 9.16 -0.40
C LYS A 157 16.69 7.66 -0.26
N SER A 158 15.50 7.29 0.21
CA SER A 158 15.11 5.87 0.33
C SER A 158 15.04 5.18 -1.03
N VAL A 159 14.42 5.82 -2.02
CA VAL A 159 14.32 5.28 -3.38
C VAL A 159 15.70 5.10 -4.01
N TYR A 160 16.59 6.09 -3.93
CA TYR A 160 17.95 5.95 -4.47
C TYR A 160 18.74 4.80 -3.85
N ARG A 161 18.58 4.54 -2.55
CA ARG A 161 19.21 3.38 -1.91
C ARG A 161 18.76 2.07 -2.57
N ASN A 162 17.45 1.87 -2.75
CA ASN A 162 16.91 0.67 -3.39
C ASN A 162 17.39 0.52 -4.84
N ILE A 163 17.43 1.62 -5.61
CA ILE A 163 17.89 1.60 -7.00
C ILE A 163 19.36 1.20 -7.10
N ASN A 164 20.20 1.72 -6.21
CA ASN A 164 21.63 1.39 -6.19
C ASN A 164 21.83 -0.10 -5.86
N GLU A 165 21.10 -0.63 -4.89
CA GLU A 165 21.10 -2.06 -4.57
C GLU A 165 20.68 -2.91 -5.78
N LEU A 166 19.62 -2.49 -6.50
CA LEU A 166 19.14 -3.18 -7.69
C LEU A 166 20.16 -3.19 -8.84
N LYS A 167 20.84 -2.06 -9.09
CA LYS A 167 21.87 -1.94 -10.12
C LYS A 167 23.07 -2.82 -9.85
N SER A 168 23.52 -2.85 -8.59
CA SER A 168 24.64 -3.71 -8.18
C SER A 168 24.33 -5.20 -8.37
N GLN A 169 23.07 -5.63 -8.23
CA GLN A 169 22.68 -7.01 -8.56
C GLN A 169 22.62 -7.28 -10.06
N ASN A 170 22.34 -6.25 -10.88
CA ASN A 170 22.23 -6.36 -12.33
C ASN A 170 23.60 -6.42 -13.02
N GLU A 171 24.63 -5.80 -12.44
CA GLU A 171 26.01 -5.84 -12.96
C GLU A 171 26.71 -7.19 -12.70
N ILE A 172 26.13 -8.04 -11.85
CA ILE A 172 26.66 -9.36 -11.45
C ILE A 172 25.99 -10.51 -12.23
N SER A 173 24.88 -10.24 -12.93
CA SER A 173 24.11 -11.22 -13.74
C SER A 173 24.47 -11.13 -15.22
#